data_AF-A0A7V4GFP0-F1
#
_entry.id   AF-A0A7V4GFP0-F1
#
_cell.length_a   1.000
_cell.length_b   1.000
_cell.length_c   1.000
_cell.angle_alpha   90.00
_cell.angle_beta   90.00
_cell.angle_gamma   90.00
#
_symmetry.space_group_name_H-M   'P 1'
#
loop_
_entity.id
_entity.type
_entity.pdbx_description
1 polymer ?
#
loop_
_entity_poly.entity_id
_entity_poly.type
_entity_poly.pdbx_seq_one_letter_code
_entity_poly.pdbx_strand_id
1 'polypeptide(L)'
;MKHPIGSPWPLAAATLVVALSAVPAARAAVPLINTFGGPRGFGTRCLSPNDDGSSARIDLTPYFPSGLHFFSATHTSAYVNTNGNITFSGAVPI
;
A
#
# COMPACT_ATOMS: atom_id res chain seq x y z
N MET A 1 38.68 -31.01 -67.03
CA MET A 1 37.40 -31.16 -66.29
C MET A 1 37.43 -30.23 -65.09
N LYS A 2 36.55 -29.23 -65.05
CA LYS A 2 36.34 -28.32 -63.92
C LYS A 2 35.58 -29.08 -62.83
N HIS A 3 36.18 -29.30 -61.66
CA HIS A 3 35.45 -29.70 -60.45
C HIS A 3 35.07 -28.44 -59.66
N PRO A 4 33.79 -28.28 -59.25
CA PRO A 4 33.29 -27.06 -58.65
C PRO A 4 33.56 -26.97 -57.14
N ILE A 5 33.55 -25.70 -56.72
CA ILE A 5 33.65 -25.13 -55.38
C ILE A 5 32.49 -25.61 -54.50
N GLY A 6 32.76 -25.92 -53.23
CA GLY A 6 31.70 -26.08 -52.23
C GLY A 6 32.17 -26.66 -50.90
N SER A 7 32.77 -25.83 -50.04
CA SER A 7 32.76 -26.04 -48.58
C SER A 7 31.63 -25.19 -48.00
N PRO A 8 30.94 -25.64 -46.95
CA PRO A 8 31.34 -25.12 -45.64
C PRO A 8 31.27 -26.15 -44.50
N TRP A 9 32.14 -25.94 -43.51
CA TRP A 9 32.14 -26.57 -42.19
C TRP A 9 30.97 -26.06 -41.29
N PRO A 10 30.91 -26.47 -40.01
CA PRO A 10 29.89 -27.30 -39.38
C PRO A 10 28.80 -26.45 -38.70
N LEU A 11 27.59 -26.39 -39.27
CA LEU A 11 26.46 -25.72 -38.62
C LEU A 11 25.74 -26.68 -37.67
N ALA A 12 26.38 -27.01 -36.56
CA ALA A 12 25.69 -27.46 -35.36
C ALA A 12 26.09 -26.56 -34.18
N ALA A 13 26.14 -25.25 -34.43
CA ALA A 13 26.25 -24.25 -33.39
C ALA A 13 24.87 -24.05 -32.76
N ALA A 14 24.74 -24.51 -31.51
CA ALA A 14 23.89 -23.99 -30.45
C ALA A 14 22.54 -23.38 -30.86
N THR A 15 21.46 -24.11 -30.58
CA THR A 15 20.17 -23.48 -30.28
C THR A 15 19.59 -24.07 -29.01
N LEU A 16 20.19 -23.70 -27.87
CA LEU A 16 19.42 -23.61 -26.64
C LEU A 16 18.55 -22.37 -26.78
N VAL A 17 17.36 -22.52 -27.37
CA VAL A 17 16.34 -21.48 -27.28
C VAL A 17 15.92 -21.45 -25.82
N VAL A 18 16.49 -20.51 -25.07
CA VAL A 18 15.92 -20.05 -23.80
C VAL A 18 14.56 -19.47 -24.15
N ALA A 19 13.53 -20.33 -24.14
CA ALA A 19 12.16 -19.89 -24.10
C ALA A 19 11.90 -19.37 -22.68
N LEU A 20 12.50 -18.22 -22.36
CA LEU A 20 11.98 -17.35 -21.31
C LEU A 20 10.74 -16.67 -21.90
N SER A 21 9.73 -17.49 -22.14
CA SER A 21 8.36 -17.05 -22.41
C SER A 21 8.07 -15.99 -21.36
N ALA A 22 7.74 -14.78 -21.80
CA ALA A 22 7.37 -13.68 -20.92
C ALA A 22 6.29 -14.18 -19.96
N VAL A 23 6.70 -14.56 -18.75
CA VAL A 23 5.76 -14.88 -17.69
C VAL A 23 5.05 -13.55 -17.47
N PRO A 24 3.74 -13.44 -17.76
CA PRO A 24 3.06 -12.19 -17.50
C PRO A 24 3.26 -11.92 -16.01
N ALA A 25 3.82 -10.77 -15.67
CA ALA A 25 3.92 -10.37 -14.29
C ALA A 25 2.50 -10.42 -13.72
N ALA A 26 2.24 -11.34 -12.79
CA ALA A 26 0.96 -11.45 -12.14
C ALA A 26 0.69 -10.11 -11.45
N ARG A 27 -0.13 -9.28 -12.08
CA ARG A 27 -0.44 -7.94 -11.58
C ARG A 27 -1.60 -8.08 -10.61
N ALA A 28 -1.31 -8.60 -9.42
CA ALA A 28 -2.25 -8.72 -8.32
C ALA A 28 -2.39 -7.38 -7.58
N ALA A 29 -2.76 -6.33 -8.30
CA ALA A 29 -3.20 -5.10 -7.66
C ALA A 29 -4.71 -5.22 -7.44
N VAL A 30 -5.11 -5.53 -6.21
CA VAL A 30 -6.52 -5.46 -5.82
C VAL A 30 -6.94 -3.98 -5.92
N PRO A 31 -8.07 -3.66 -6.58
CA PRO A 31 -8.59 -2.30 -6.58
C PRO A 31 -8.77 -1.82 -5.13
N LEU A 32 -8.22 -0.65 -4.82
CA LEU A 32 -8.40 -0.06 -3.50
C LEU A 32 -9.87 0.36 -3.33
N ILE A 33 -10.45 0.10 -2.16
CA ILE A 33 -11.78 0.60 -1.81
C ILE A 33 -11.71 2.14 -1.77
N ASN A 34 -12.53 2.80 -2.59
CA ASN A 34 -12.54 4.25 -2.77
C ASN A 34 -13.95 4.86 -2.62
N THR A 35 -14.77 4.23 -1.80
CA THR A 35 -16.15 4.68 -1.50
C THR A 35 -16.23 5.55 -0.24
N PHE A 36 -15.08 6.00 0.30
CA PHE A 36 -14.99 6.78 1.54
C PHE A 36 -15.16 8.30 1.35
N GLY A 37 -15.36 8.77 0.12
CA GLY A 37 -15.55 10.19 -0.22
C GLY A 37 -14.24 10.96 -0.46
N GLY A 38 -14.31 12.29 -0.49
CA GLY A 38 -13.17 13.17 -0.81
C GLY A 38 -12.77 13.18 -2.30
N PRO A 39 -11.76 13.96 -2.71
CA PRO A 39 -11.45 14.21 -4.13
C PRO A 39 -11.06 12.97 -4.94
N ARG A 40 -10.61 11.89 -4.27
CA ARG A 40 -10.18 10.63 -4.90
C ARG A 40 -10.92 9.39 -4.38
N GLY A 41 -11.94 9.56 -3.54
CA GLY A 41 -12.69 8.44 -2.95
C GLY A 41 -12.06 7.78 -1.70
N PHE A 42 -10.89 8.23 -1.27
CA PHE A 42 -10.16 7.66 -0.12
C PHE A 42 -10.42 8.38 1.21
N GLY A 43 -11.47 9.19 1.29
CA GLY A 43 -11.78 10.03 2.44
C GLY A 43 -11.11 11.40 2.36
N THR A 44 -11.45 12.25 3.33
CA THR A 44 -10.76 13.52 3.58
C THR A 44 -9.55 13.27 4.46
N ARG A 45 -8.47 14.03 4.24
CA ARG A 45 -7.22 13.83 4.97
C ARG A 45 -7.35 14.33 6.41
N CYS A 46 -7.35 13.41 7.38
CA CYS A 46 -7.39 13.74 8.82
C CYS A 46 -6.00 13.91 9.47
N LEU A 47 -4.93 13.47 8.79
CA LEU A 47 -3.53 13.61 9.22
C LEU A 47 -2.67 14.15 8.08
N SER A 48 -1.82 15.15 8.33
CA SER A 48 -0.74 15.49 7.39
C SER A 48 0.29 14.36 7.33
N PRO A 49 0.98 14.12 6.21
CA PRO A 49 2.14 13.22 6.15
C PRO A 49 3.14 13.60 7.23
N ASN A 50 3.48 12.64 8.08
CA ASN A 50 4.46 12.74 9.16
C ASN A 50 4.85 11.30 9.59
N ASP A 51 5.82 11.14 10.49
CA ASP A 51 6.25 9.83 11.01
C ASP A 51 5.61 9.53 12.39
N ASP A 52 5.65 10.50 13.32
CA ASP A 52 5.34 10.25 14.75
C ASP A 52 4.13 11.03 15.31
N GLY A 53 3.54 11.91 14.51
CA GLY A 53 2.45 12.80 14.90
C GLY A 53 1.06 12.17 14.97
N SER A 54 0.11 12.95 15.50
CA SER A 54 -1.29 12.56 15.68
C SER A 54 -2.27 13.54 15.04
N SER A 55 -3.53 13.13 14.96
CA SER A 55 -4.64 13.95 14.46
C SER A 55 -4.92 15.13 15.37
N ALA A 56 -5.77 16.05 14.92
CA ALA A 56 -6.48 16.91 15.84
C ALA A 56 -7.31 16.07 16.84
N ARG A 57 -7.66 16.66 17.98
CA ARG A 57 -8.53 16.02 18.98
C ARG A 57 -9.87 15.63 18.36
N ILE A 58 -10.23 14.37 18.44
CA ILE A 58 -11.52 13.84 17.98
C ILE A 58 -12.48 13.86 19.18
N ASP A 59 -13.60 14.57 19.04
CA ASP A 59 -14.67 14.59 20.04
C ASP A 59 -15.54 13.33 19.90
N LEU A 60 -15.66 12.58 21.00
CA LEU A 60 -16.46 11.36 21.04
C LEU A 60 -17.89 11.61 21.54
N THR A 61 -18.15 12.77 22.15
CA THR A 61 -19.44 13.06 22.79
C THR A 61 -20.66 13.02 21.86
N PRO A 62 -20.56 13.31 20.55
CA PRO A 62 -21.71 13.16 19.64
C PRO A 62 -22.18 11.71 19.48
N TYR A 63 -21.30 10.73 19.71
CA TYR A 63 -21.58 9.30 19.54
C TYR A 63 -21.70 8.56 20.87
N PHE A 64 -20.99 9.06 21.89
CA PHE A 64 -21.00 8.55 23.26
C PHE A 64 -21.28 9.72 24.21
N PRO A 65 -22.56 10.08 24.44
CA PRO A 65 -22.91 11.26 25.23
C PRO A 65 -22.36 11.24 26.66
N SER A 66 -22.27 10.04 27.27
CA SER A 66 -21.67 9.84 28.61
C SER A 66 -20.16 9.53 28.56
N GLY A 67 -19.53 9.65 27.39
CA GLY A 67 -18.17 9.20 27.11
C GLY A 67 -18.07 7.70 26.79
N LEU A 68 -16.95 7.33 26.17
CA LEU A 68 -16.59 5.95 25.89
C LEU A 68 -15.84 5.37 27.09
N HIS A 69 -16.41 4.36 27.74
CA HIS A 69 -15.71 3.63 28.80
C HIS A 69 -14.79 2.56 28.17
N PHE A 70 -13.48 2.76 28.30
CA PHE A 70 -12.47 1.87 27.73
C PHE A 70 -11.37 1.62 28.78
N PHE A 71 -11.06 0.34 29.01
CA PHE A 71 -10.28 -0.10 30.16
C PHE A 71 -10.85 0.44 31.49
N SER A 72 -10.07 1.23 32.23
CA SER A 72 -10.40 1.74 33.55
C SER A 72 -10.85 3.21 33.56
N ALA A 73 -11.08 3.81 32.40
CA ALA A 73 -11.42 5.23 32.30
C ALA A 73 -12.54 5.51 31.28
N THR A 74 -13.25 6.60 31.53
CA THR A 74 -14.22 7.17 30.59
C THR A 74 -13.55 8.29 29.80
N HIS A 75 -13.57 8.19 28.48
CA HIS A 75 -12.93 9.13 27.57
C HIS A 75 -13.98 9.88 26.74
N THR A 76 -13.84 11.20 26.67
CA THR A 76 -14.67 12.07 25.81
C THR A 76 -13.95 12.48 24.53
N SER A 77 -12.71 12.03 24.36
CA SER A 77 -11.91 12.26 23.16
C SER A 77 -10.90 11.18 22.89
N ALA A 78 -10.46 11.15 21.65
CA ALA A 78 -9.34 10.34 21.21
C ALA A 78 -8.47 11.10 20.18
N TYR A 79 -7.33 10.52 19.86
CA TYR A 79 -6.43 10.90 18.78
C TYR A 79 -6.06 9.65 17.98
N VAL A 80 -5.81 9.80 16.69
CA VAL A 80 -5.25 8.74 15.85
C VAL A 80 -3.85 9.16 15.42
N ASN A 81 -2.85 8.30 15.57
CA ASN A 81 -1.47 8.57 15.12
C ASN A 81 -1.20 8.02 13.71
N THR A 82 -0.02 8.31 13.17
CA THR A 82 0.41 7.86 11.83
C THR A 82 0.44 6.35 11.67
N ASN A 83 0.67 5.59 12.75
CA ASN A 83 0.66 4.13 12.72
C ASN A 83 -0.75 3.52 12.88
N GLY A 84 -1.79 4.35 13.00
CA GLY A 84 -3.18 3.92 13.18
C GLY A 84 -3.55 3.54 14.62
N ASN A 85 -2.70 3.85 15.61
CA ASN A 85 -3.04 3.67 17.01
C ASN A 85 -4.00 4.76 17.50
N ILE A 86 -4.83 4.40 18.48
CA ILE A 86 -5.75 5.31 19.15
C ILE A 86 -5.22 5.59 20.56
N THR A 87 -5.08 6.86 20.89
CA THR A 87 -4.71 7.31 22.24
C THR A 87 -5.80 8.19 22.84
N PHE A 88 -5.95 8.11 24.16
CA PHE A 88 -7.01 8.83 24.89
C PHE A 88 -6.46 9.90 25.84
N SER A 89 -5.23 9.76 26.31
CA SER A 89 -4.58 10.70 27.24
C SER A 89 -3.98 11.92 26.55
N GLY A 90 -3.83 11.90 25.23
CA GLY A 90 -3.23 12.98 24.45
C GLY A 90 -2.73 12.51 23.10
N ALA A 91 -2.35 13.48 22.26
CA ALA A 91 -1.61 13.25 21.04
C ALA A 91 -0.22 12.69 21.33
N VAL A 92 0.26 11.78 20.50
CA VAL A 92 1.69 11.42 20.47
C VAL A 92 2.46 12.59 19.83
N PRO A 93 3.51 13.12 20.49
CA PRO A 93 4.33 14.20 19.95
C PRO A 93 5.10 13.77 18.70
N ILE A 94 5.35 14.74 17.83
CA ILE A 94 6.33 14.64 16.74
C ILE A 94 7.77 14.67 17.24
#